data_AF-A0A4P7RAK9-F1
#
_entry.id   AF-A0A4P7RAK9-F1
#
_cell.length_a   1.000
_cell.length_b   1.000
_cell.length_c   1.000
_cell.angle_alpha   90.00
_cell.angle_beta   90.00
_cell.angle_gamma   90.00
#
_symmetry.space_group_name_H-M   'P 1'
#
loop_
_entity.id
_entity.type
_entity.pdbx_description
1 polymer ?
#
loop_
_entity_poly.entity_id
_entity_poly.type
_entity_poly.pdbx_seq_one_letter_code
_entity_poly.pdbx_strand_id
1 'polypeptide(L)' 'MKHSQHRSPPATEQTPPRLRLKLTTAGDVRRELGRLYREGKSGQRDVGDVSRLANVLQILSRCIETCDLEVRINELEGNP' A
#
# COMPACT_ATOMS: atom_id res chain seq x y z
N MET A 1 22.64 -13.97 -51.83
CA MET A 1 22.84 -14.32 -50.40
C MET A 1 21.74 -13.61 -49.61
N LYS A 2 20.82 -14.37 -48.99
CA LYS A 2 19.64 -13.81 -48.29
C LYS A 2 20.04 -13.47 -46.86
N HIS A 3 19.92 -12.20 -46.46
CA HIS A 3 20.16 -11.77 -45.09
C HIS A 3 19.09 -12.36 -44.17
N SER A 4 19.48 -13.33 -43.35
CA SER A 4 18.63 -13.94 -42.33
C SER A 4 18.47 -12.95 -41.18
N GLN A 5 17.29 -12.35 -41.05
CA GLN A 5 16.95 -11.52 -39.89
C GLN A 5 16.74 -12.43 -38.68
N HIS A 6 17.67 -12.40 -37.73
CA HIS A 6 17.44 -12.93 -36.40
C HIS A 6 16.42 -12.05 -35.68
N ARG A 7 15.17 -12.51 -35.60
CA ARG A 7 14.16 -11.92 -34.73
C ARG A 7 14.46 -12.35 -33.29
N SER A 8 14.92 -11.43 -32.45
CA SER A 8 15.03 -11.67 -31.01
C SER A 8 13.65 -11.99 -30.42
N PRO A 9 13.54 -12.95 -29.48
CA PRO A 9 12.27 -13.25 -28.81
C PRO A 9 11.79 -12.06 -27.97
N PRO A 10 10.46 -11.85 -27.83
CA PRO A 10 9.92 -10.76 -27.03
C PRO A 10 10.32 -10.97 -25.56
N ALA A 11 10.79 -9.89 -24.92
CA ALA A 11 11.07 -9.87 -23.49
C ALA A 11 9.80 -10.30 -22.74
N THR A 12 9.90 -11.36 -21.94
CA THR A 12 8.81 -11.80 -21.06
C THR A 12 8.53 -10.69 -20.06
N GLU A 13 7.41 -9.99 -20.22
CA GLU A 13 6.89 -9.03 -19.25
C GLU A 13 6.57 -9.76 -17.93
N GLN A 14 7.52 -9.77 -17.01
CA GLN A 14 7.29 -10.31 -15.67
C GLN A 14 6.37 -9.33 -14.92
N THR A 15 5.13 -9.74 -14.66
CA THR A 15 4.20 -8.95 -13.84
C THR A 15 4.81 -8.77 -12.45
N PRO A 16 4.90 -7.54 -11.92
CA PRO A 16 5.50 -7.31 -10.62
C PRO A 16 4.75 -8.11 -9.54
N PRO A 17 5.48 -8.71 -8.58
CA PRO A 17 4.87 -9.52 -7.52
C PRO A 17 3.83 -8.68 -6.77
N ARG A 18 2.63 -9.25 -6.59
CA ARG A 18 1.53 -8.58 -5.89
C ARG A 18 1.93 -8.34 -4.44
N LEU A 19 2.13 -7.07 -4.07
CA LEU A 19 2.40 -6.68 -2.70
C LEU A 19 1.11 -6.84 -1.87
N ARG A 20 1.03 -7.90 -1.06
CA ARG A 20 -0.11 -8.10 -0.13
C ARG A 20 0.17 -7.35 1.17
N LEU A 21 -0.19 -6.07 1.20
CA LEU A 21 -0.27 -5.31 2.45
C LEU A 21 -1.65 -5.53 3.06
N LYS A 22 -1.70 -6.19 4.21
CA LYS A 22 -2.93 -6.28 4.99
C LYS A 22 -3.10 -4.96 5.74
N LEU A 23 -3.98 -4.09 5.24
CA LEU A 23 -4.28 -2.77 5.81
C LEU A 23 -5.75 -2.73 6.24
N THR A 24 -6.16 -3.72 7.04
CA THR A 24 -7.56 -3.92 7.43
C THR A 24 -7.94 -3.21 8.70
N THR A 25 -6.96 -2.82 9.51
CA THR A 25 -7.17 -2.16 10.81
C THR A 25 -6.26 -0.94 10.94
N ALA A 26 -6.63 0.02 11.79
CA ALA A 26 -5.74 1.13 12.15
C ALA A 26 -4.38 0.61 12.72
N GLY A 27 -4.40 -0.54 13.40
CA GLY A 27 -3.19 -1.21 13.89
C GLY A 27 -2.25 -1.67 12.77
N ASP A 28 -2.79 -2.15 11.66
CA ASP A 28 -2.02 -2.53 10.47
C ASP A 28 -1.39 -1.30 9.81
N VAL A 29 -2.19 -0.23 9.65
CA VAL A 29 -1.73 1.05 9.10
C VAL A 29 -0.59 1.63 9.95
N ARG A 30 -0.72 1.59 11.27
CA ARG A 30 0.32 2.02 12.21
C ARG A 30 1.63 1.25 12.01
N ARG A 31 1.58 -0.07 11.81
CA ARG A 31 2.78 -0.88 11.55
C ARG A 31 3.46 -0.46 10.24
N GLU A 32 2.66 -0.21 9.21
CA GLU A 32 3.15 0.23 7.91
C GLU A 32 3.80 1.62 7.97
N LEU A 33 3.17 2.58 8.67
CA LEU A 33 3.75 3.89 8.95
C LEU A 33 5.10 3.78 9.67
N GLY A 34 5.21 2.90 10.67
CA GLY A 34 6.47 2.63 11.36
C GLY A 34 7.53 1.97 10.47
N ARG A 35 7.14 1.21 9.44
CA ARG A 35 8.07 0.68 8.42
C ARG A 35 8.59 1.82 7.54
N LEU A 36 7.69 2.65 7.00
CA LEU A 36 8.06 3.80 6.17
C LEU A 36 8.97 4.79 6.90
N TYR A 37 8.70 5.06 8.18
CA TYR A 37 9.56 5.92 9.00
C TYR A 37 10.99 5.37 9.08
N ARG A 38 11.15 4.06 9.32
CA ARG A 38 12.47 3.43 9.37
C ARG A 38 13.18 3.47 8.02
N GLU A 39 12.46 3.18 6.93
CA GLU A 39 13.01 3.26 5.56
C GLU A 39 13.52 4.67 5.22
N GLY A 40 12.74 5.70 5.55
CA GLY A 40 13.13 7.10 5.35
C GLY A 40 14.31 7.50 6.23
N LYS A 41 14.28 7.10 7.51
CA LYS A 41 15.36 7.43 8.46
C LYS A 41 16.68 6.75 8.11
N SER A 42 16.64 5.54 7.55
CA SER A 42 17.83 4.81 7.11
C SER A 42 18.31 5.20 5.71
N GLY A 43 17.60 6.11 5.01
CA GLY A 43 17.90 6.50 3.62
C GLY A 43 17.63 5.40 2.59
N GLN A 44 16.89 4.34 2.94
CA GLN A 44 16.47 3.30 1.98
C GLN A 44 15.41 3.81 0.99
N ARG A 45 14.69 4.86 1.39
CA ARG A 45 13.70 5.54 0.56
C ARG A 45 13.80 7.05 0.77
N ASP A 46 13.55 7.81 -0.28
CA ASP A 46 13.49 9.27 -0.20
C ASP A 46 12.41 9.73 0.80
N VAL A 47 12.71 10.78 1.56
CA VAL A 47 11.81 11.31 2.59
C VAL A 47 10.54 11.88 1.97
N GLY A 48 10.61 12.46 0.77
CA GLY A 48 9.45 12.94 0.03
C GLY A 48 8.52 11.80 -0.39
N ASP A 49 9.07 10.69 -0.88
CA ASP A 49 8.28 9.48 -1.20
C ASP A 49 7.63 8.87 0.04
N VAL A 50 8.39 8.75 1.14
CA VAL A 50 7.87 8.31 2.44
C VAL A 50 6.70 9.17 2.89
N SER A 51 6.83 10.49 2.81
CA SER A 51 5.79 11.43 3.25
C SER A 51 4.51 11.30 2.40
N ARG A 52 4.64 11.13 1.09
CA ARG A 52 3.49 10.90 0.19
C ARG A 52 2.76 9.60 0.54
N LEU A 53 3.49 8.51 0.74
CA LEU A 53 2.89 7.22 1.15
C LEU A 53 2.25 7.30 2.54
N ALA A 54 2.88 7.98 3.49
CA ALA A 54 2.33 8.18 4.82
C ALA A 54 1.01 8.98 4.79
N ASN A 55 0.86 9.93 3.88
CA ASN A 55 -0.40 10.66 3.70
C ASN A 55 -1.54 9.71 3.25
N VAL A 56 -1.28 8.87 2.24
CA VAL A 56 -2.25 7.87 1.77
C VAL A 56 -2.67 6.93 2.90
N LEU A 57 -1.70 6.45 3.69
CA LEU A 57 -1.98 5.60 4.85
C LEU A 57 -2.82 6.31 5.92
N GLN A 58 -2.60 7.59 6.18
CA GLN A 58 -3.43 8.36 7.12
C GLN A 58 -4.87 8.57 6.62
N ILE A 59 -5.07 8.76 5.31
CA ILE A 59 -6.42 8.78 4.72
C ILE A 59 -7.10 7.43 4.96
N LEU A 60 -6.40 6.33 4.69
CA LEU A 60 -6.93 4.98 4.90
C LEU A 60 -7.27 4.71 6.38
N SER A 61 -6.41 5.12 7.33
CA SER A 61 -6.70 4.97 8.77
C SER A 61 -8.01 5.63 9.14
N ARG A 62 -8.24 6.87 8.66
CA ARG A 62 -9.48 7.59 8.93
C ARG A 62 -10.70 6.87 8.35
N CYS A 63 -10.60 6.32 7.14
CA CYS A 63 -11.71 5.54 6.57
C CYS A 63 -12.02 4.29 7.41
N ILE A 64 -10.99 3.55 7.83
CA ILE A 64 -11.14 2.37 8.70
C ILE A 64 -11.81 2.77 10.03
N GLU A 65 -11.28 3.80 10.68
CA GLU A 65 -11.81 4.29 11.96
C GLU A 65 -13.25 4.78 11.83
N THR A 66 -13.61 5.47 10.74
CA THR A 66 -14.99 5.89 10.49
C THR A 66 -15.91 4.67 10.36
N CYS A 67 -15.55 3.67 9.55
CA CYS A 67 -16.38 2.48 9.39
C CYS A 67 -16.50 1.68 10.70
N ASP A 68 -15.40 1.52 11.46
CA ASP A 68 -15.42 0.85 12.75
C ASP A 68 -16.31 1.59 13.76
N LEU A 69 -16.31 2.94 13.73
CA LEU A 69 -17.18 3.76 14.57
C LEU A 69 -18.65 3.67 14.14
N GLU A 70 -18.96 3.68 12.85
CA GLU A 70 -20.32 3.49 12.32
C GLU A 70 -20.91 2.15 12.81
N VAL A 71 -20.15 1.06 12.70
CA VAL A 71 -20.57 -0.26 13.20
C VAL A 71 -20.85 -0.21 14.70
N ARG A 72 -19.92 0.36 15.48
CA ARG A 72 -20.08 0.45 16.95
C ARG A 72 -21.26 1.35 17.36
N ILE A 73 -21.53 2.42 16.61
CA ILE A 73 -22.68 3.29 16.86
C ILE A 73 -23.99 2.54 16.57
N ASN A 74 -24.07 1.85 15.43
CA ASN A 74 -25.23 1.04 15.07
C ASN A 74 -25.54 -0.03 16.13
N GLU A 75 -24.51 -0.70 16.65
CA GLU A 75 -24.63 -1.66 17.76
C GLU A 75 -25.17 -1.02 19.05
N LEU A 76 -24.74 0.21 19.36
CA LEU A 76 -25.19 0.93 20.56
C LEU A 76 -26.61 1.51 20.42
N GLU A 77 -26.98 1.93 19.21
CA GLU A 77 -28.31 2.48 18.91
C GLU A 77 -29.37 1.40 18.70
N GLY A 78 -28.97 0.13 18.59
CA GLY A 78 -29.87 -0.97 18.29
C GLY A 78 -30.46 -0.88 16.88
N ASN A 79 -29.75 -0.21 15.97
CA ASN A 79 -30.07 -0.10 14.54
C ASN A 79 -29.19 -1.09 13.76
N PRO A 80 -29.66 -2.33 13.51
CA PRO A 80 -28.91 -3.33 12.77
C PRO A 80 -28.81 -3.02 11.27
#